data_AF-G8LYV1-F1
#
_entry.id   AF-G8LYV1-F1
#
_cell.length_a   1.000
_cell.length_b   1.000
_cell.length_c   1.000
_cell.angle_alpha   90.00
_cell.angle_beta   90.00
_cell.angle_gamma   90.00
#
_symmetry.space_group_name_H-M   'P 1'
#
loop_
_entity.id
_entity.type
_entity.pdbx_description
1 polymer ?
#
loop_
_entity_poly.entity_id
_entity_poly.type
_entity_poly.pdbx_seq_one_letter_code
_entity_poly.pdbx_strand_id
1 'polypeptide(L)'
;MKWFYNVRKRRRIIGLFLFSLFVVIILVFANFSSKNKKTETSTDASIIEATPTKIIVTTKEPEVTPTQLQTPTPTVVPTLTPEPTPTETATPTLTPIPTPTSIPTTISPTATPKPSPTKQNPTPTPKKTVQVKTAEPVKPSPKPVVEPPKAETKIELKYKNGRTNVNTDTIYPMFTIVNKGNQKVKLSNIKIRYYYTKEGNASETFWCDYFTKGSSNVIGSFAKLNNDKNNANSYLEISFSDAAGEIGAGESVELSVGFAKNDWSQYNQKNDYSYSSSTTYFSWNKVTLYVSGKLVFGKEP
;
A
#
# COMPACT_ATOMS: atom_id res chain seq x y z
N MET A 1 24.45 3.99 4.40
CA MET A 1 24.22 4.99 3.32
C MET A 1 24.73 4.57 1.92
N LYS A 2 25.72 3.68 1.77
CA LYS A 2 26.22 3.26 0.43
C LYS A 2 25.21 2.43 -0.40
N TRP A 3 24.28 1.72 0.22
CA TRP A 3 23.27 0.89 -0.48
C TRP A 3 22.22 1.74 -1.23
N PHE A 4 21.74 2.83 -0.64
CA PHE A 4 20.77 3.75 -1.26
C PHE A 4 21.34 4.51 -2.47
N TYR A 5 22.65 4.77 -2.51
CA TYR A 5 23.30 5.42 -3.66
C TYR A 5 23.23 4.55 -4.92
N ASN A 6 23.32 3.22 -4.77
CA ASN A 6 23.24 2.28 -5.89
C ASN A 6 21.82 2.16 -6.46
N VAL A 7 20.77 2.24 -5.63
CA VAL A 7 19.38 2.13 -6.11
C VAL A 7 18.95 3.40 -6.87
N ARG A 8 19.24 4.59 -6.36
CA ARG A 8 18.95 5.85 -7.10
C ARG A 8 19.76 5.97 -8.39
N LYS A 9 21.02 5.52 -8.41
CA LYS A 9 21.86 5.52 -9.61
C LYS A 9 21.35 4.52 -10.66
N ARG A 10 20.94 3.30 -10.25
CA ARG A 10 20.31 2.31 -11.14
C ARG A 10 18.99 2.81 -11.73
N ARG A 11 18.12 3.44 -10.91
CA ARG A 11 16.85 4.03 -11.39
C ARG A 11 17.07 5.15 -12.41
N ARG A 12 18.09 6.00 -12.22
CA ARG A 12 18.45 7.04 -13.19
C ARG A 12 19.01 6.46 -14.49
N ILE A 13 19.85 5.43 -14.42
CA ILE A 13 20.42 4.77 -15.60
C ILE A 13 19.33 4.06 -16.41
N ILE A 14 18.46 3.28 -15.75
CA ILE A 14 17.34 2.59 -16.42
C ILE A 14 16.37 3.61 -17.04
N GLY A 15 16.08 4.72 -16.34
CA GLY A 15 15.27 5.81 -16.89
C GLY A 15 15.88 6.46 -18.12
N LEU A 16 17.19 6.68 -18.16
CA LEU A 16 17.90 7.23 -19.33
C LEU A 16 17.88 6.25 -20.52
N PHE A 17 18.02 4.95 -20.27
CA PHE A 17 17.93 3.92 -21.32
C PHE A 17 16.52 3.84 -21.91
N LEU A 18 15.47 3.87 -21.09
CA LEU A 18 14.08 3.84 -21.56
C LEU A 18 13.70 5.11 -22.33
N PHE A 19 14.17 6.28 -21.87
CA PHE A 19 13.97 7.54 -22.58
C PHE A 19 14.69 7.56 -23.94
N SER A 20 15.93 7.06 -23.99
CA SER A 20 16.68 6.94 -25.24
C SER A 20 15.99 5.99 -26.22
N LEU A 21 15.47 4.85 -25.76
CA LEU A 21 14.74 3.90 -26.61
C LEU A 21 13.44 4.52 -27.16
N PHE A 22 12.72 5.27 -26.34
CA PHE A 22 11.49 5.97 -26.74
C PHE A 22 11.74 7.05 -27.82
N VAL A 23 12.83 7.83 -27.68
CA VAL A 23 13.23 8.81 -28.70
C VAL A 23 13.59 8.15 -30.03
N VAL A 24 14.29 7.01 -30.00
CA VAL A 24 14.61 6.24 -31.22
C VAL A 24 13.34 5.73 -31.91
N ILE A 25 12.37 5.21 -31.15
CA ILE A 25 11.09 4.74 -31.70
C ILE A 25 10.32 5.90 -32.37
N ILE A 26 10.26 7.07 -31.75
CA ILE A 26 9.62 8.26 -32.34
C ILE A 26 10.29 8.65 -33.66
N LEU A 27 11.63 8.65 -33.72
CA LEU A 27 12.37 8.98 -34.94
C LEU A 27 12.13 7.95 -36.05
N VAL A 28 12.02 6.66 -35.73
CA VAL A 28 11.68 5.61 -36.70
C VAL A 28 10.24 5.79 -37.23
N PHE A 29 9.27 6.10 -36.37
CA PHE A 29 7.89 6.35 -36.78
C PHE A 29 7.74 7.62 -37.63
N ALA A 30 8.46 8.70 -37.29
CA ALA A 30 8.46 9.93 -38.08
C ALA A 30 9.03 9.69 -39.50
N ASN A 31 10.12 8.91 -39.61
CA ASN A 31 10.68 8.52 -40.91
C ASN A 31 9.76 7.60 -41.72
N PHE A 32 8.98 6.72 -41.06
CA PHE A 32 8.00 5.86 -41.74
C PHE A 32 6.80 6.67 -42.26
N SER A 33 6.29 7.62 -41.46
CA SER A 33 5.16 8.47 -41.84
C SER A 33 5.53 9.42 -43.01
N SER A 34 6.79 9.87 -43.08
CA SER A 34 7.27 10.70 -44.20
C SER A 34 7.34 9.96 -45.53
N LYS A 35 7.41 8.62 -45.56
CA LYS A 35 7.50 7.84 -46.81
C LYS A 35 6.15 7.57 -47.49
N ASN A 36 5.03 7.83 -46.81
CA ASN A 36 3.67 7.51 -47.29
C ASN A 36 2.87 8.71 -47.84
N LYS A 37 3.50 9.86 -48.15
CA LYS A 37 2.84 10.97 -48.85
C LYS A 37 3.38 11.20 -50.26
N LYS A 38 2.79 10.51 -51.23
CA LYS A 38 2.69 10.88 -52.66
C LYS A 38 1.22 10.66 -53.04
N THR A 39 0.39 11.68 -53.21
CA THR A 39 0.17 12.51 -54.42
C THR A 39 -1.26 12.24 -54.84
N GLU A 40 -2.15 13.22 -54.69
CA GLU A 40 -3.28 13.40 -55.62
C GLU A 40 -3.67 14.88 -55.57
N THR A 41 -3.49 15.53 -56.71
CA THR A 41 -3.92 16.90 -57.02
C THR A 41 -4.94 16.76 -58.13
N SER A 42 -6.14 17.28 -57.95
CA SER A 42 -7.07 17.53 -59.06
C SER A 42 -7.85 18.81 -58.81
N THR A 43 -7.53 19.80 -59.63
CA THR A 43 -8.27 21.04 -59.88
C THR A 43 -9.38 20.73 -60.89
N ASP A 44 -10.62 21.21 -60.68
CA ASP A 44 -11.33 22.03 -61.68
C ASP A 44 -12.57 22.71 -61.08
N ALA A 45 -12.90 23.88 -61.61
CA ALA A 45 -13.97 24.78 -61.20
C ALA A 45 -15.11 24.78 -62.22
N SER A 46 -16.35 25.09 -61.79
CA SER A 46 -17.20 26.07 -62.51
C SER A 46 -18.45 26.43 -61.70
N ILE A 47 -18.80 27.72 -61.82
CA ILE A 47 -19.95 28.43 -61.24
C ILE A 47 -21.04 28.52 -62.31
N ILE A 48 -22.31 28.22 -62.00
CA ILE A 48 -23.48 28.93 -62.57
C ILE A 48 -24.62 29.00 -61.52
N GLU A 49 -25.21 30.18 -61.43
CA GLU A 49 -26.32 30.65 -60.60
C GLU A 49 -27.66 30.54 -61.36
N ALA A 50 -28.78 30.13 -60.73
CA ALA A 50 -30.17 30.59 -61.01
C ALA A 50 -31.28 29.82 -60.22
N THR A 51 -32.02 30.60 -59.40
CA THR A 51 -33.46 30.57 -59.01
C THR A 51 -34.20 29.31 -58.47
N PRO A 52 -35.13 29.49 -57.49
CA PRO A 52 -35.80 28.37 -56.82
C PRO A 52 -37.16 28.03 -57.46
N THR A 53 -37.39 26.75 -57.77
CA THR A 53 -38.72 26.25 -58.12
C THR A 53 -39.14 25.12 -57.18
N LYS A 54 -40.31 25.32 -56.59
CA LYS A 54 -41.07 24.45 -55.70
C LYS A 54 -41.36 23.11 -56.38
N ILE A 55 -40.85 22.00 -55.84
CA ILE A 55 -41.15 20.63 -56.31
C ILE A 55 -41.83 19.84 -55.18
N ILE A 56 -42.94 19.23 -55.57
CA ILE A 56 -43.90 18.46 -54.79
C ILE A 56 -43.23 17.16 -54.31
N VAL A 57 -43.25 16.92 -53.00
CA VAL A 57 -42.79 15.66 -52.39
C VAL A 57 -43.79 14.55 -52.75
N THR A 58 -43.40 13.69 -53.68
CA THR A 58 -44.05 12.38 -53.89
C THR A 58 -43.15 11.33 -53.25
N THR A 59 -43.64 10.75 -52.15
CA THR A 59 -42.98 9.66 -51.43
C THR A 59 -42.95 8.41 -52.33
N LYS A 60 -41.78 8.03 -52.83
CA LYS A 60 -41.54 6.69 -53.38
C LYS A 60 -40.94 5.80 -52.29
N GLU A 61 -41.63 4.71 -52.05
CA GLU A 61 -41.23 3.56 -51.24
C GLU A 61 -39.92 2.94 -51.77
N PRO A 62 -38.96 2.53 -50.93
CA PRO A 62 -37.72 1.95 -51.39
C PRO A 62 -37.93 0.50 -51.82
N GLU A 63 -37.61 0.22 -53.08
CA GLU A 63 -37.48 -1.11 -53.66
C GLU A 63 -36.30 -1.84 -52.99
N VAL A 64 -36.58 -3.00 -52.37
CA VAL A 64 -35.59 -3.85 -51.70
C VAL A 64 -34.83 -4.71 -52.71
N THR A 65 -33.57 -4.36 -52.97
CA THR A 65 -32.62 -5.20 -53.70
C THR A 65 -32.26 -6.45 -52.88
N PRO A 66 -32.38 -7.69 -53.42
CA PRO A 66 -31.95 -8.87 -52.70
C PRO A 66 -30.41 -8.91 -52.61
N THR A 67 -29.90 -8.96 -51.38
CA THR A 67 -28.47 -9.16 -51.10
C THR A 67 -28.09 -10.60 -51.42
N GLN A 68 -27.20 -10.82 -52.39
CA GLN A 68 -26.59 -12.13 -52.63
C GLN A 68 -25.68 -12.51 -51.47
N LEU A 69 -25.90 -13.71 -50.93
CA LEU A 69 -25.10 -14.35 -49.91
C LEU A 69 -23.74 -14.75 -50.49
N GLN A 70 -22.66 -14.09 -50.08
CA GLN A 70 -21.30 -14.51 -50.46
C GLN A 70 -20.88 -15.72 -49.61
N THR A 71 -20.42 -16.78 -50.29
CA THR A 71 -19.81 -17.96 -49.67
C THR A 71 -18.47 -17.57 -49.01
N PRO A 72 -18.21 -17.92 -47.75
CA PRO A 72 -16.94 -17.58 -47.10
C PRO A 72 -15.79 -18.40 -47.71
N THR A 73 -14.77 -17.70 -48.20
CA THR A 73 -13.47 -18.26 -48.58
C THR A 73 -12.79 -18.87 -47.34
N PRO A 74 -12.20 -20.09 -47.41
CA PRO A 74 -11.55 -20.69 -46.27
C PRO A 74 -10.29 -19.91 -45.86
N THR A 75 -10.28 -19.41 -44.63
CA THR A 75 -9.11 -18.80 -44.00
C THR A 75 -8.07 -19.88 -43.72
N VAL A 76 -6.89 -19.75 -44.33
CA VAL A 76 -5.74 -20.63 -44.07
C VAL A 76 -5.24 -20.38 -42.66
N VAL A 77 -5.34 -21.39 -41.78
CA VAL A 77 -4.81 -21.34 -40.41
C VAL A 77 -3.27 -21.44 -40.48
N PRO A 78 -2.50 -20.48 -39.96
CA PRO A 78 -1.05 -20.61 -39.90
C PRO A 78 -0.69 -21.77 -38.95
N THR A 79 0.06 -22.73 -39.47
CA THR A 79 0.66 -23.81 -38.68
C THR A 79 1.76 -23.20 -37.80
N LEU A 80 1.60 -23.28 -36.48
CA LEU A 80 2.60 -22.79 -35.54
C LEU A 80 3.84 -23.70 -35.58
N THR A 81 4.98 -23.13 -35.96
CA THR A 81 6.30 -23.77 -35.81
C THR A 81 6.59 -23.99 -34.32
N PRO A 82 6.99 -25.19 -33.88
CA PRO A 82 7.33 -25.43 -32.48
C PRO A 82 8.55 -24.59 -32.06
N GLU A 83 8.37 -23.82 -31.00
CA GLU A 83 9.43 -23.03 -30.35
C GLU A 83 10.45 -23.99 -29.70
N PRO A 84 11.77 -23.74 -29.81
CA PRO A 84 12.78 -24.62 -29.23
C PRO A 84 12.68 -24.62 -27.70
N THR A 85 12.64 -25.81 -27.12
CA THR A 85 12.70 -26.03 -25.67
C THR A 85 13.97 -25.39 -25.08
N PRO A 86 13.87 -24.57 -24.02
CA PRO A 86 15.05 -23.98 -23.39
C PRO A 86 15.88 -25.07 -22.70
N THR A 87 17.15 -25.17 -23.08
CA THR A 87 18.16 -26.00 -22.42
C THR A 87 18.40 -25.46 -20.99
N GLU A 88 18.18 -26.30 -19.99
CA GLU A 88 18.46 -25.96 -18.59
C GLU A 88 19.96 -25.64 -18.42
N THR A 89 20.24 -24.39 -18.03
CA THR A 89 21.59 -23.97 -17.65
C THR A 89 21.85 -24.45 -16.22
N ALA A 90 22.95 -25.19 -16.02
CA ALA A 90 23.34 -25.73 -14.73
C ALA A 90 23.41 -24.63 -13.64
N THR A 91 22.74 -24.88 -12.52
CA THR A 91 22.73 -24.01 -11.34
C THR A 91 24.13 -24.03 -10.70
N PRO A 92 24.79 -22.88 -10.46
CA PRO A 92 26.06 -22.86 -9.75
C PRO A 92 25.86 -23.33 -8.31
N THR A 93 26.57 -24.39 -7.93
CA THR A 93 26.64 -24.87 -6.54
C THR A 93 27.39 -23.83 -5.71
N LEU A 94 26.70 -23.25 -4.72
CA LEU A 94 27.31 -22.29 -3.80
C LEU A 94 28.30 -23.01 -2.88
N THR A 95 29.57 -22.61 -2.92
CA THR A 95 30.59 -23.01 -1.96
C THR A 95 30.22 -22.47 -0.57
N PRO A 96 30.22 -23.30 0.49
CA PRO A 96 29.89 -22.82 1.84
C PRO A 96 30.93 -21.79 2.32
N ILE A 97 30.45 -20.60 2.68
CA ILE A 97 31.24 -19.57 3.36
C ILE A 97 31.49 -20.03 4.80
N PRO A 98 32.74 -20.01 5.30
CA PRO A 98 33.02 -20.37 6.69
C PRO A 98 32.34 -19.40 7.64
N THR A 99 31.62 -19.95 8.62
CA THR A 99 30.98 -19.23 9.73
C THR A 99 32.03 -18.46 10.53
N PRO A 100 31.84 -17.16 10.82
CA PRO A 100 32.75 -16.45 11.71
C PRO A 100 32.56 -16.97 13.15
N THR A 101 33.61 -17.59 13.68
CA THR A 101 33.73 -17.97 15.09
C THR A 101 33.72 -16.70 15.95
N SER A 102 32.69 -16.52 16.77
CA SER A 102 32.63 -15.46 17.78
C SER A 102 33.67 -15.73 18.87
N ILE A 103 34.66 -14.84 19.01
CA ILE A 103 35.57 -14.80 20.14
C ILE A 103 34.80 -14.25 21.36
N PRO A 104 34.74 -14.96 22.49
CA PRO A 104 34.16 -14.39 23.70
C PRO A 104 35.14 -13.38 24.32
N THR A 105 34.80 -12.10 24.24
CA THR A 105 35.49 -11.05 24.99
C THR A 105 35.08 -11.15 26.46
N THR A 106 35.91 -11.80 27.28
CA THR A 106 35.84 -11.72 28.74
C THR A 106 36.26 -10.32 29.19
N ILE A 107 35.28 -9.49 29.56
CA ILE A 107 35.53 -8.27 30.34
C ILE A 107 35.66 -8.65 31.82
N SER A 108 36.84 -8.36 32.38
CA SER A 108 37.16 -8.49 33.80
C SER A 108 36.43 -7.41 34.62
N PRO A 109 35.83 -7.72 35.78
CA PRO A 109 35.20 -6.70 36.63
C PRO A 109 36.27 -5.84 37.32
N THR A 110 36.29 -4.55 36.98
CA THR A 110 37.10 -3.53 37.66
C THR A 110 36.62 -3.32 39.09
N ALA A 111 37.60 -3.27 40.01
CA ALA A 111 37.43 -3.17 41.46
C ALA A 111 36.65 -1.92 41.92
N THR A 112 35.80 -2.14 42.92
CA THR A 112 35.10 -1.15 43.74
C THR A 112 36.06 -0.31 44.57
N PRO A 113 35.93 1.04 44.62
CA PRO A 113 36.57 1.83 45.65
C PRO A 113 35.77 1.77 46.96
N LYS A 114 36.48 1.38 48.02
CA LYS A 114 36.08 1.41 49.43
C LYS A 114 36.23 2.84 49.99
N PRO A 115 35.19 3.44 50.60
CA PRO A 115 35.38 4.55 51.54
C PRO A 115 35.60 4.04 52.98
N SER A 116 36.62 4.62 53.61
CA SER A 116 37.08 4.46 54.99
C SER A 116 36.17 5.21 56.01
N PRO A 117 36.35 5.05 57.34
CA PRO A 117 35.28 5.22 58.33
C PRO A 117 35.22 6.59 59.05
N THR A 118 34.08 6.76 59.73
CA THR A 118 33.82 7.51 60.99
C THR A 118 33.47 9.01 60.93
N LYS A 119 32.27 9.33 61.45
CA LYS A 119 32.08 10.24 62.60
C LYS A 119 30.75 9.93 63.30
N GLN A 120 30.86 9.44 64.55
CA GLN A 120 29.77 9.42 65.53
C GLN A 120 29.47 10.86 65.99
N ASN A 121 28.19 11.16 66.21
CA ASN A 121 27.70 12.27 67.04
C ASN A 121 26.40 11.81 67.73
N PRO A 122 25.95 12.41 68.84
CA PRO A 122 25.73 11.66 70.07
C PRO A 122 24.24 11.34 70.29
N THR A 123 24.05 10.35 71.15
CA THR A 123 22.82 9.96 71.83
C THR A 123 21.96 11.13 72.33
N PRO A 124 20.67 11.20 71.99
CA PRO A 124 19.71 12.00 72.75
C PRO A 124 19.19 11.22 73.98
N THR A 125 19.27 11.90 75.12
CA THR A 125 18.81 11.54 76.48
C THR A 125 17.29 11.28 76.54
N PRO A 126 16.76 10.46 77.48
CA PRO A 126 15.37 10.02 77.47
C PRO A 126 14.43 11.12 77.99
N LYS A 127 13.41 11.48 77.20
CA LYS A 127 12.33 12.36 77.64
C LYS A 127 11.21 11.54 78.29
N LYS A 128 10.87 11.92 79.53
CA LYS A 128 9.84 11.36 80.41
C LYS A 128 8.50 11.20 79.70
N THR A 129 8.01 9.96 79.68
CA THR A 129 6.73 9.52 79.12
C THR A 129 5.55 10.06 79.94
N VAL A 130 4.64 10.79 79.28
CA VAL A 130 3.29 11.06 79.81
C VAL A 130 2.41 9.90 79.36
N GLN A 131 1.82 9.18 80.32
CA GLN A 131 0.87 8.11 80.06
C GLN A 131 -0.44 8.71 79.55
N VAL A 132 -0.67 8.61 78.23
CA VAL A 132 -1.98 8.82 77.62
C VAL A 132 -2.67 7.46 77.57
N LYS A 133 -3.87 7.39 78.15
CA LYS A 133 -4.72 6.19 78.21
C LYS A 133 -4.93 5.58 76.82
N THR A 134 -4.54 4.32 76.68
CA THR A 134 -4.74 3.48 75.50
C THR A 134 -6.24 3.28 75.25
N ALA A 135 -6.73 3.77 74.11
CA ALA A 135 -7.96 3.27 73.50
C ALA A 135 -7.65 1.97 72.74
N GLU A 136 -8.58 1.02 72.78
CA GLU A 136 -8.47 -0.30 72.14
C GLU A 136 -8.10 -0.21 70.65
N PRO A 137 -7.35 -1.19 70.11
CA PRO A 137 -6.96 -1.20 68.70
C PRO A 137 -8.19 -1.50 67.83
N VAL A 138 -8.67 -0.49 67.11
CA VAL A 138 -9.70 -0.67 66.09
C VAL A 138 -9.12 -1.51 64.95
N LYS A 139 -9.68 -2.70 64.74
CA LYS A 139 -9.37 -3.60 63.61
C LYS A 139 -9.43 -2.78 62.30
N PRO A 140 -8.34 -2.70 61.51
CA PRO A 140 -8.38 -1.96 60.26
C PRO A 140 -9.42 -2.59 59.33
N SER A 141 -10.38 -1.78 58.90
CA SER A 141 -11.38 -2.16 57.90
C SER A 141 -10.66 -2.59 56.60
N PRO A 142 -11.05 -3.70 55.95
CA PRO A 142 -10.40 -4.15 54.73
C PRO A 142 -10.50 -3.06 53.65
N LYS A 143 -9.34 -2.59 53.19
CA LYS A 143 -9.22 -1.64 52.07
C LYS A 143 -9.93 -2.26 50.85
N PRO A 144 -10.82 -1.54 50.15
CA PRO A 144 -11.49 -2.09 48.98
C PRO A 144 -10.43 -2.53 47.97
N VAL A 145 -10.44 -3.82 47.62
CA VAL A 145 -9.60 -4.37 46.56
C VAL A 145 -10.14 -3.79 45.25
N VAL A 146 -9.47 -2.76 44.74
CA VAL A 146 -9.79 -2.21 43.41
C VAL A 146 -9.38 -3.28 42.40
N GLU A 147 -10.37 -3.93 41.80
CA GLU A 147 -10.15 -4.91 40.73
C GLU A 147 -9.34 -4.25 39.61
N PRO A 148 -8.27 -4.90 39.10
CA PRO A 148 -7.49 -4.34 38.01
C PRO A 148 -8.38 -3.99 36.82
N PRO A 149 -8.19 -2.84 36.16
CA PRO A 149 -9.00 -2.47 35.01
C PRO A 149 -8.91 -3.53 33.92
N LYS A 150 -10.07 -3.98 33.43
CA LYS A 150 -10.20 -4.98 32.37
C LYS A 150 -9.39 -4.57 31.14
N ALA A 151 -8.64 -5.51 30.58
CA ALA A 151 -7.89 -5.30 29.35
C ALA A 151 -8.83 -4.93 28.19
N GLU A 152 -8.54 -3.83 27.50
CA GLU A 152 -9.31 -3.31 26.37
C GLU A 152 -8.40 -3.11 25.16
N THR A 153 -8.69 -3.83 24.07
CA THR A 153 -8.06 -3.63 22.76
C THR A 153 -8.95 -2.72 21.93
N LYS A 154 -8.58 -1.44 21.85
CA LYS A 154 -9.29 -0.43 21.07
C LYS A 154 -8.30 0.27 20.16
N ILE A 155 -8.43 0.05 18.85
CA ILE A 155 -7.57 0.67 17.84
C ILE A 155 -8.42 1.61 16.99
N GLU A 156 -7.94 2.83 16.79
CA GLU A 156 -8.48 3.76 15.81
C GLU A 156 -7.58 3.77 14.57
N LEU A 157 -8.17 3.72 13.38
CA LEU A 157 -7.47 3.90 12.12
C LEU A 157 -7.90 5.22 11.49
N LYS A 158 -6.92 6.11 11.30
CA LYS A 158 -7.11 7.35 10.55
C LYS A 158 -6.59 7.18 9.13
N TYR A 159 -7.22 7.85 8.19
CA TYR A 159 -6.92 7.78 6.77
C TYR A 159 -6.76 9.18 6.17
N LYS A 160 -5.90 9.30 5.16
CA LYS A 160 -5.93 10.36 4.16
C LYS A 160 -5.44 9.81 2.83
N ASN A 161 -5.77 10.50 1.74
CA ASN A 161 -5.36 10.13 0.41
C ASN A 161 -4.15 10.96 -0.06
N GLY A 162 -3.08 10.28 -0.47
CA GLY A 162 -1.91 10.92 -1.06
C GLY A 162 -2.04 11.22 -2.56
N ARG A 163 -3.05 10.66 -3.24
CA ARG A 163 -3.38 10.92 -4.65
C ARG A 163 -4.89 11.01 -4.83
N THR A 164 -5.42 12.22 -4.82
CA THR A 164 -6.88 12.47 -4.82
C THR A 164 -7.52 12.49 -6.21
N ASN A 165 -6.75 12.34 -7.28
CA ASN A 165 -7.30 12.32 -8.64
C ASN A 165 -8.20 11.11 -8.83
N VAL A 166 -9.44 11.32 -9.27
CA VAL A 166 -10.41 10.23 -9.51
C VAL A 166 -9.81 9.16 -10.43
N ASN A 167 -9.24 9.57 -11.56
CA ASN A 167 -8.50 8.67 -12.43
C ASN A 167 -7.01 8.75 -12.07
N THR A 168 -6.40 7.60 -11.75
CA THR A 168 -4.99 7.55 -11.38
C THR A 168 -4.35 6.22 -11.75
N ASP A 169 -3.06 6.20 -12.07
CA ASP A 169 -2.28 4.97 -12.23
C ASP A 169 -1.85 4.34 -10.90
N THR A 170 -2.02 5.08 -9.80
CA THR A 170 -1.49 4.73 -8.48
C THR A 170 -2.48 5.11 -7.40
N ILE A 171 -2.95 4.14 -6.62
CA ILE A 171 -3.72 4.40 -5.41
C ILE A 171 -2.73 4.56 -4.25
N TYR A 172 -2.89 5.63 -3.45
CA TYR A 172 -1.89 6.02 -2.45
C TYR A 172 -2.52 6.30 -1.08
N PRO A 173 -2.96 5.26 -0.34
CA PRO A 173 -3.57 5.44 0.95
C PRO A 173 -2.50 5.67 2.04
N MET A 174 -2.74 6.64 2.90
CA MET A 174 -1.90 6.91 4.08
C MET A 174 -2.72 6.71 5.35
N PHE A 175 -2.09 6.16 6.38
CA PHE A 175 -2.77 5.75 7.61
C PHE A 175 -2.04 6.20 8.87
N THR A 176 -2.81 6.48 9.91
CA THR A 176 -2.30 6.51 11.29
C THR A 176 -3.07 5.48 12.12
N ILE A 177 -2.34 4.53 12.71
CA ILE A 177 -2.88 3.59 13.68
C ILE A 177 -2.69 4.21 15.06
N VAL A 178 -3.77 4.32 15.84
CA VAL A 178 -3.73 4.86 17.21
C VAL A 178 -4.26 3.82 18.18
N ASN A 179 -3.47 3.49 19.20
CA ASN A 179 -3.94 2.65 20.29
C ASN A 179 -4.72 3.47 21.30
N LYS A 180 -6.04 3.29 21.31
CA LYS A 180 -6.96 3.91 22.26
C LYS A 180 -7.31 2.97 23.42
N GLY A 181 -6.75 1.76 23.44
CA GLY A 181 -6.91 0.78 24.50
C GLY A 181 -5.95 1.04 25.66
N ASN A 182 -5.92 0.08 26.59
CA ASN A 182 -5.07 0.13 27.78
C ASN A 182 -3.95 -0.92 27.79
N GLN A 183 -3.82 -1.70 26.71
CA GLN A 183 -2.77 -2.72 26.54
C GLN A 183 -1.87 -2.41 25.34
N LYS A 184 -0.64 -2.93 25.37
CA LYS A 184 0.23 -2.95 24.18
C LYS A 184 -0.33 -3.91 23.12
N VAL A 185 -0.13 -3.57 21.85
CA VAL A 185 -0.52 -4.43 20.72
C VAL A 185 0.68 -4.68 19.82
N LYS A 186 1.01 -5.95 19.59
CA LYS A 186 2.00 -6.36 18.58
C LYS A 186 1.51 -5.99 17.19
N LEU A 187 2.35 -5.28 16.43
CA LEU A 187 2.01 -4.85 15.07
C LEU A 187 1.85 -6.03 14.12
N SER A 188 2.58 -7.13 14.33
CA SER A 188 2.42 -8.35 13.53
C SER A 188 1.05 -9.03 13.69
N ASN A 189 0.29 -8.69 14.74
CA ASN A 189 -1.11 -9.11 14.88
C ASN A 189 -2.09 -8.19 14.14
N ILE A 190 -1.63 -7.04 13.62
CA ILE A 190 -2.48 -6.07 12.94
C ILE A 190 -2.53 -6.33 11.44
N LYS A 191 -3.74 -6.29 10.88
CA LYS A 191 -3.98 -6.23 9.45
C LYS A 191 -4.89 -5.05 9.12
N ILE A 192 -4.59 -4.30 8.07
CA ILE A 192 -5.45 -3.25 7.52
C ILE A 192 -5.97 -3.73 6.16
N ARG A 193 -7.24 -3.49 5.84
CA ARG A 193 -7.75 -3.69 4.48
C ARG A 193 -8.29 -2.39 3.89
N TYR A 194 -7.82 -2.10 2.68
CA TYR A 194 -8.32 -1.05 1.79
C TYR A 194 -9.05 -1.72 0.63
N TYR A 195 -10.35 -1.47 0.52
CA TYR A 195 -11.26 -2.08 -0.45
C TYR A 195 -11.44 -1.16 -1.66
N TYR A 196 -11.33 -1.75 -2.85
CA TYR A 196 -11.39 -1.04 -4.10
C TYR A 196 -11.98 -1.92 -5.20
N THR A 197 -12.31 -1.31 -6.31
CA THR A 197 -12.62 -2.01 -7.56
C THR A 197 -11.36 -2.03 -8.42
N LYS A 198 -10.80 -3.22 -8.60
CA LYS A 198 -9.73 -3.42 -9.57
C LYS A 198 -10.33 -3.46 -10.97
N GLU A 199 -9.99 -2.48 -11.79
CA GLU A 199 -10.29 -2.49 -13.22
C GLU A 199 -9.19 -3.21 -14.00
N GLY A 200 -9.60 -4.09 -14.93
CA GLY A 200 -8.69 -4.90 -15.73
C GLY A 200 -8.09 -6.09 -14.98
N ASN A 201 -7.23 -6.84 -15.67
CA ASN A 201 -6.68 -8.12 -15.18
C ASN A 201 -5.19 -8.06 -14.84
N ALA A 202 -4.52 -6.92 -15.04
CA ALA A 202 -3.10 -6.79 -14.78
C ALA A 202 -2.77 -7.08 -13.30
N SER A 203 -1.63 -7.73 -13.07
CA SER A 203 -1.11 -7.92 -11.71
C SER A 203 -0.77 -6.58 -11.08
N GLU A 204 -0.79 -6.51 -9.75
CA GLU A 204 -0.52 -5.29 -9.00
C GLU A 204 0.73 -5.42 -8.15
N THR A 205 1.43 -4.31 -7.96
CA THR A 205 2.61 -4.21 -7.10
C THR A 205 2.33 -3.22 -5.98
N PHE A 206 2.67 -3.62 -4.76
CA PHE A 206 2.61 -2.81 -3.56
C PHE A 206 4.00 -2.26 -3.20
N TRP A 207 4.04 -1.08 -2.59
CA TRP A 207 5.22 -0.56 -1.90
C TRP A 207 4.84 0.27 -0.68
N CYS A 208 5.75 0.33 0.29
CA CYS A 208 5.67 1.23 1.43
C CYS A 208 6.77 2.30 1.30
N ASP A 209 6.38 3.56 1.15
CA ASP A 209 7.34 4.67 1.09
C ASP A 209 7.78 5.10 2.48
N TYR A 210 6.86 5.09 3.45
CA TYR A 210 7.13 5.52 4.82
C TYR A 210 6.39 4.67 5.84
N PHE A 211 7.07 4.31 6.92
CA PHE A 211 6.47 3.79 8.14
C PHE A 211 7.32 4.22 9.32
N THR A 212 6.70 4.69 10.41
CA THR A 212 7.45 5.16 11.60
C THR A 212 8.31 4.07 12.24
N LYS A 213 7.99 2.79 12.03
CA LYS A 213 8.79 1.63 12.49
C LYS A 213 9.57 0.94 11.34
N GLY A 214 9.82 1.64 10.24
CA GLY A 214 10.64 1.21 9.11
C GLY A 214 9.86 0.54 7.98
N SER A 215 9.90 1.11 6.77
CA SER A 215 9.08 0.68 5.63
C SER A 215 9.28 -0.78 5.20
N SER A 216 10.46 -1.37 5.46
CA SER A 216 10.71 -2.80 5.18
C SER A 216 9.88 -3.76 6.05
N ASN A 217 9.28 -3.26 7.13
CA ASN A 217 8.44 -4.04 8.02
C ASN A 217 6.96 -4.03 7.62
N VAL A 218 6.61 -3.36 6.51
CA VAL A 218 5.24 -3.30 5.99
C VAL A 218 5.12 -4.19 4.75
N ILE A 219 4.14 -5.09 4.78
CA ILE A 219 3.92 -6.09 3.73
C ILE A 219 2.52 -5.89 3.17
N GLY A 220 2.40 -5.79 1.85
CA GLY A 220 1.12 -5.72 1.15
C GLY A 220 0.82 -7.00 0.39
N SER A 221 -0.43 -7.42 0.41
CA SER A 221 -0.95 -8.53 -0.40
C SER A 221 -2.31 -8.15 -0.99
N PHE A 222 -2.62 -8.67 -2.17
CA PHE A 222 -3.87 -8.39 -2.87
C PHE A 222 -4.75 -9.62 -2.87
N ALA A 223 -6.05 -9.43 -2.67
CA ALA A 223 -7.03 -10.51 -2.73
C ALA A 223 -8.34 -10.02 -3.33
N LYS A 224 -9.07 -10.93 -3.98
CA LYS A 224 -10.44 -10.71 -4.45
C LYS A 224 -11.43 -10.88 -3.30
N LEU A 225 -12.55 -10.18 -3.35
CA LEU A 225 -13.68 -10.46 -2.47
C LEU A 225 -14.43 -11.70 -2.97
N ASN A 226 -14.97 -12.49 -2.05
CA ASN A 226 -15.79 -13.65 -2.42
C ASN A 226 -17.16 -13.24 -3.00
N ASN A 227 -17.67 -12.07 -2.57
CA ASN A 227 -18.94 -11.52 -3.02
C ASN A 227 -18.69 -10.09 -3.50
N ASP A 228 -18.51 -9.93 -4.81
CA ASP A 228 -18.30 -8.62 -5.41
C ASP A 228 -19.45 -7.66 -5.06
N LYS A 229 -19.08 -6.45 -4.64
CA LYS A 229 -19.98 -5.32 -4.46
C LYS A 229 -19.71 -4.32 -5.58
N ASN A 230 -20.72 -3.51 -5.92
CA ASN A 230 -20.59 -2.47 -6.95
C ASN A 230 -19.43 -1.49 -6.72
N ASN A 231 -18.94 -1.39 -5.47
CA ASN A 231 -17.83 -0.54 -5.07
C ASN A 231 -16.64 -1.28 -4.44
N ALA A 232 -16.60 -2.62 -4.48
CA ALA A 232 -15.44 -3.39 -4.04
C ALA A 232 -15.46 -4.81 -4.64
N ASN A 233 -14.41 -5.15 -5.39
CA ASN A 233 -14.15 -6.52 -5.86
C ASN A 233 -12.78 -7.03 -5.39
N SER A 234 -11.93 -6.14 -4.87
CA SER A 234 -10.57 -6.42 -4.42
C SER A 234 -10.25 -5.67 -3.14
N TYR A 235 -9.26 -6.15 -2.40
CA TYR A 235 -8.65 -5.39 -1.31
C TYR A 235 -7.13 -5.55 -1.28
N LEU A 236 -6.47 -4.47 -0.87
CA LEU A 236 -5.09 -4.50 -0.40
C LEU A 236 -5.14 -4.82 1.10
N GLU A 237 -4.53 -5.93 1.49
CA GLU A 237 -4.26 -6.27 2.89
C GLU A 237 -2.83 -5.88 3.25
N ILE A 238 -2.71 -4.96 4.21
CA ILE A 238 -1.44 -4.49 4.76
C ILE A 238 -1.22 -5.20 6.10
N SER A 239 -0.05 -5.80 6.25
CA SER A 239 0.39 -6.49 7.47
C SER A 239 1.79 -6.02 7.86
N PHE A 240 2.23 -6.42 9.05
CA PHE A 240 3.51 -6.00 9.61
C PHE A 240 4.35 -7.20 10.03
N SER A 241 5.67 -7.12 9.84
CA SER A 241 6.60 -8.12 10.35
C SER A 241 6.74 -8.04 11.87
N ASP A 242 7.26 -9.10 12.51
CA ASP A 242 7.56 -9.06 13.95
C ASP A 242 8.57 -7.96 14.33
N ALA A 243 9.47 -7.61 13.41
CA ALA A 243 10.44 -6.53 13.59
C ALA A 243 9.80 -5.13 13.66
N ALA A 244 8.51 -4.99 13.31
CA ALA A 244 7.75 -3.76 13.54
C ALA A 244 7.54 -3.47 15.04
N GLY A 245 7.60 -4.51 15.89
CA GLY A 245 7.45 -4.40 17.34
C GLY A 245 6.00 -4.21 17.79
N GLU A 246 5.81 -3.37 18.81
CA GLU A 246 4.52 -3.13 19.45
C GLU A 246 4.16 -1.63 19.45
N ILE A 247 2.88 -1.36 19.64
CA ILE A 247 2.37 -0.01 19.93
C ILE A 247 1.78 -0.01 21.34
N GLY A 248 2.26 0.91 22.19
CA GLY A 248 1.78 1.11 23.55
C GLY A 248 0.40 1.76 23.61
N ALA A 249 -0.23 1.72 24.78
CA ALA A 249 -1.48 2.45 25.03
C ALA A 249 -1.26 3.96 24.83
N GLY A 250 -2.15 4.61 24.08
CA GLY A 250 -2.05 6.04 23.73
C GLY A 250 -1.06 6.35 22.61
N GLU A 251 -0.21 5.40 22.18
CA GLU A 251 0.75 5.61 21.11
C GLU A 251 0.11 5.53 19.72
N SER A 252 0.83 6.05 18.73
CA SER A 252 0.47 5.95 17.32
C SER A 252 1.66 5.62 16.42
N VAL A 253 1.35 5.06 15.26
CA VAL A 253 2.29 4.86 14.16
C VAL A 253 1.66 5.33 12.86
N GLU A 254 2.48 5.83 11.94
CA GLU A 254 2.04 6.35 10.64
C GLU A 254 2.71 5.58 9.51
N LEU A 255 1.94 5.26 8.47
CA LEU A 255 2.42 4.62 7.25
C LEU A 255 1.84 5.28 5.99
N SER A 256 2.66 5.35 4.94
CA SER A 256 2.31 5.81 3.60
C SER A 256 2.65 4.72 2.62
N VAL A 257 1.64 4.19 1.95
CA VAL A 257 1.79 3.08 1.02
C VAL A 257 1.20 3.43 -0.34
N GLY A 258 1.66 2.75 -1.37
CA GLY A 258 1.14 2.87 -2.71
C GLY A 258 1.02 1.51 -3.38
N PHE A 259 0.14 1.44 -4.36
CA PHE A 259 0.09 0.31 -5.28
C PHE A 259 -0.37 0.74 -6.67
N ALA A 260 0.01 -0.03 -7.67
CA ALA A 260 -0.34 0.18 -9.06
C ALA A 260 -0.48 -1.15 -9.81
N LYS A 261 -1.25 -1.14 -10.91
CA LYS A 261 -1.21 -2.21 -11.90
C LYS A 261 0.14 -2.18 -12.63
N ASN A 262 0.69 -3.34 -12.93
CA ASN A 262 2.02 -3.47 -13.54
C ASN A 262 2.08 -2.95 -14.99
N ASP A 263 0.92 -2.81 -15.65
CA ASP A 263 0.77 -2.19 -16.96
C ASP A 263 0.51 -0.67 -16.89
N TRP A 264 0.47 -0.10 -15.68
CA TRP A 264 0.18 1.32 -15.41
C TRP A 264 -1.18 1.81 -15.94
N SER A 265 -2.11 0.90 -16.24
CA SER A 265 -3.47 1.27 -16.60
C SER A 265 -4.17 1.95 -15.41
N GLN A 266 -5.09 2.86 -15.71
CA GLN A 266 -5.73 3.71 -14.70
C GLN A 266 -6.70 2.92 -13.81
N TYR A 267 -6.84 3.35 -12.57
CA TYR A 267 -7.95 3.06 -11.67
C TYR A 267 -8.96 4.20 -11.70
N ASN A 268 -10.21 3.91 -11.35
CA ASN A 268 -11.18 4.92 -10.97
C ASN A 268 -11.44 4.85 -9.47
N GLN A 269 -10.87 5.79 -8.72
CA GLN A 269 -10.99 5.78 -7.27
C GLN A 269 -12.40 6.12 -6.78
N LYS A 270 -13.24 6.78 -7.59
CA LYS A 270 -14.57 7.23 -7.15
C LYS A 270 -15.53 6.07 -6.87
N ASN A 271 -15.34 4.94 -7.54
CA ASN A 271 -16.08 3.69 -7.30
C ASN A 271 -15.43 2.79 -6.25
N ASP A 272 -14.32 3.19 -5.63
CA ASP A 272 -13.71 2.39 -4.57
C ASP A 272 -14.39 2.61 -3.22
N TYR A 273 -14.73 1.53 -2.53
CA TYR A 273 -15.38 1.58 -1.22
C TYR A 273 -14.56 2.37 -0.20
N SER A 274 -13.24 2.15 -0.14
CA SER A 274 -12.35 2.80 0.81
C SER A 274 -11.90 4.20 0.38
N TYR A 275 -12.25 4.68 -0.81
CA TYR A 275 -11.80 5.97 -1.28
C TYR A 275 -12.48 7.13 -0.53
N SER A 276 -11.65 8.10 -0.18
CA SER A 276 -12.04 9.46 0.16
C SER A 276 -11.00 10.40 -0.42
N SER A 277 -11.42 11.59 -0.83
CA SER A 277 -10.55 12.64 -1.38
C SER A 277 -9.88 13.49 -0.29
N SER A 278 -10.04 13.17 1.00
CA SER A 278 -9.45 13.95 2.08
C SER A 278 -7.93 13.89 2.05
N THR A 279 -7.28 15.06 2.08
CA THR A 279 -5.83 15.21 2.19
C THR A 279 -5.36 15.40 3.64
N THR A 280 -6.28 15.44 4.59
CA THR A 280 -6.01 15.52 6.03
C THR A 280 -6.47 14.23 6.72
N TYR A 281 -5.76 13.83 7.78
CA TYR A 281 -6.09 12.62 8.53
C TYR A 281 -7.42 12.76 9.25
N PHE A 282 -8.31 11.80 9.06
CA PHE A 282 -9.60 11.71 9.74
C PHE A 282 -9.95 10.25 10.04
N SER A 283 -10.86 10.03 10.99
CA SER A 283 -11.35 8.68 11.30
C SER A 283 -12.22 8.20 10.14
N TRP A 284 -11.84 7.09 9.50
CA TRP A 284 -12.49 6.63 8.27
C TRP A 284 -12.92 5.18 8.38
N ASN A 285 -14.23 4.96 8.55
CA ASN A 285 -14.77 3.62 8.81
C ASN A 285 -14.94 2.75 7.55
N LYS A 286 -14.60 3.25 6.35
CA LYS A 286 -14.60 2.44 5.12
C LYS A 286 -13.25 1.79 4.81
N VAL A 287 -12.30 1.87 5.74
CA VAL A 287 -11.14 0.96 5.82
C VAL A 287 -11.31 0.13 7.08
N THR A 288 -10.75 -1.07 7.10
CA THR A 288 -10.91 -1.98 8.25
C THR A 288 -9.56 -2.32 8.87
N LEU A 289 -9.57 -2.55 10.17
CA LEU A 289 -8.40 -3.02 10.91
C LEU A 289 -8.79 -4.22 11.77
N TYR A 290 -7.96 -5.26 11.69
CA TYR A 290 -8.09 -6.49 12.46
C TYR A 290 -6.92 -6.63 13.41
N VAL A 291 -7.19 -7.15 14.61
CA VAL A 291 -6.17 -7.59 15.56
C VAL A 291 -6.36 -9.08 15.79
N SER A 292 -5.34 -9.89 15.47
CA SER A 292 -5.38 -11.36 15.58
C SER A 292 -6.62 -11.95 14.88
N GLY A 293 -6.96 -11.43 13.70
CA GLY A 293 -8.09 -11.89 12.89
C GLY A 293 -9.46 -11.34 13.29
N LYS A 294 -9.58 -10.62 14.41
CA LYS A 294 -10.85 -10.00 14.84
C LYS A 294 -10.94 -8.57 14.32
N LEU A 295 -12.07 -8.22 13.70
CA LEU A 295 -12.35 -6.84 13.28
C LEU A 295 -12.49 -5.95 14.53
N VAL A 296 -11.64 -4.92 14.64
CA VAL A 296 -11.67 -3.97 15.78
C VAL A 296 -11.96 -2.54 15.36
N PHE A 297 -11.88 -2.23 14.05
CA PHE A 297 -12.20 -0.91 13.52
C PHE A 297 -12.73 -0.99 12.09
N GLY A 298 -13.68 -0.11 11.77
CA GLY A 298 -14.23 0.03 10.43
C GLY A 298 -15.39 -0.90 10.14
N LYS A 299 -15.84 -0.87 8.88
CA LYS A 299 -16.94 -1.67 8.35
C LYS A 299 -16.54 -2.27 7.01
N GLU A 300 -16.63 -3.59 6.89
CA GLU A 300 -16.48 -4.32 5.63
C GLU A 300 -17.59 -3.92 4.64
N PRO A 301 -17.33 -3.96 3.31
CA PRO A 301 -18.32 -3.62 2.28
C PRO A 301 -19.49 -4.61 2.14
#